data_AF-A0AAU6BJQ4-F1
#
_entry.id   AF-A0AAU6BJQ4-F1
#
_cell.length_a   1.000
_cell.length_b   1.000
_cell.length_c   1.000
_cell.angle_alpha   90.00
_cell.angle_beta   90.00
_cell.angle_gamma   90.00
#
_symmetry.space_group_name_H-M   'P 1'
#
loop_
_entity.id
_entity.type
_entity.pdbx_description
1 polymer ?
#
loop_
_entity_poly.entity_id
_entity_poly.type
_entity_poly.pdbx_seq_one_letter_code
_entity_poly.pdbx_strand_id
1 'polypeptide(L)'
;MISNADLRGQVASMIVTRGDRSAYCLAGSDGGVAKGLSPVREQPDGHIEVDTLGAPGSGDEELNYVVGWAGSDVEGITARDHGHTTEATIQDGRFTAWWPHGDPDGLLTGTFTLRLADGSTHTVKGPGLLG
;
A
#
# COMPACT_ATOMS: atom_id res chain seq x y z
N MET A 1 -7.18 -0.35 -17.71
CA MET A 1 -6.57 0.89 -17.18
C MET A 1 -5.43 0.50 -16.26
N ILE A 2 -4.36 1.29 -16.23
CA ILE A 2 -3.28 1.16 -15.25
C ILE A 2 -3.38 2.36 -14.31
N SER A 3 -3.29 2.14 -13.00
CA SER A 3 -3.28 3.18 -11.96
C SER A 3 -2.27 2.82 -10.87
N ASN A 4 -1.99 3.75 -9.96
CA ASN A 4 -1.09 3.55 -8.82
C ASN A 4 0.26 2.93 -9.22
N ALA A 5 0.80 3.34 -10.37
CA ALA A 5 2.06 2.83 -10.88
C ALA A 5 3.23 3.46 -10.12
N ASP A 6 4.08 2.62 -9.54
CA ASP A 6 5.27 3.00 -8.80
C ASP A 6 6.46 2.14 -9.28
N LEU A 7 7.59 2.78 -9.56
CA LEU A 7 8.81 2.13 -10.03
C LEU A 7 9.99 2.67 -9.21
N ARG A 8 10.64 1.80 -8.45
CA ARG A 8 11.83 2.13 -7.67
C ARG A 8 12.91 1.10 -7.94
N GLY A 9 13.93 1.51 -8.68
CA GLY A 9 14.99 0.61 -9.13
C GLY A 9 14.44 -0.49 -10.04
N GLN A 10 14.65 -1.74 -9.65
CA GLN A 10 14.20 -2.92 -10.41
C GLN A 10 12.84 -3.46 -9.96
N VAL A 11 12.18 -2.81 -9.00
CA VAL A 11 10.89 -3.22 -8.48
C VAL A 11 9.80 -2.26 -8.96
N ALA A 12 8.73 -2.83 -9.50
CA ALA A 12 7.57 -2.10 -10.00
C ALA A 12 6.30 -2.61 -9.34
N SER A 13 5.40 -1.68 -9.00
CA SER A 13 4.03 -2.01 -8.62
C SER A 13 3.02 -1.21 -9.42
N MET A 14 1.85 -1.77 -9.66
CA MET A 14 0.76 -1.08 -10.34
C MET A 14 -0.57 -1.78 -10.07
N ILE A 15 -1.66 -1.08 -10.33
CA ILE A 15 -2.99 -1.67 -10.39
C ILE A 15 -3.43 -1.77 -11.85
N VAL A 16 -3.90 -2.96 -12.23
CA VAL A 16 -4.47 -3.22 -13.55
C VAL A 16 -5.96 -3.47 -13.40
N THR A 17 -6.77 -2.64 -14.06
CA THR A 17 -8.23 -2.74 -14.07
C THR A 17 -8.76 -3.12 -15.45
N ARG A 18 -9.63 -4.13 -15.50
CA ARG A 18 -10.34 -4.57 -16.71
C ARG A 18 -11.80 -4.87 -16.38
N GLY A 19 -12.70 -3.98 -16.82
CA GLY A 19 -14.12 -4.05 -16.45
C GLY A 19 -14.27 -3.70 -14.97
N ASP A 20 -14.98 -4.55 -14.24
CA ASP A 20 -15.22 -4.48 -12.79
C ASP A 20 -14.13 -5.18 -11.95
N ARG A 21 -13.10 -5.74 -12.60
CA ARG A 21 -12.02 -6.48 -11.94
C ARG A 21 -10.74 -5.65 -11.89
N SER A 22 -10.13 -5.62 -10.72
CA SER A 22 -8.85 -4.96 -10.47
C SER A 22 -7.88 -5.94 -9.81
N ALA A 23 -6.60 -5.82 -10.16
CA ALA A 23 -5.53 -6.56 -9.52
C ALA A 23 -4.36 -5.65 -9.19
N TYR A 24 -3.79 -5.81 -7.99
CA TYR A 24 -2.49 -5.26 -7.64
C TYR A 24 -1.41 -6.21 -8.14
N CYS A 25 -0.48 -5.67 -8.91
CA CYS A 25 0.69 -6.36 -9.42
C CYS A 25 1.93 -5.74 -8.78
N LEU A 26 2.79 -6.56 -8.18
CA LEU A 26 4.10 -6.18 -7.68
C LEU A 26 5.12 -7.15 -8.25
N ALA A 27 6.19 -6.65 -8.85
CA ALA A 27 7.24 -7.45 -9.45
C ALA A 27 8.61 -6.89 -9.11
N GLY A 28 9.52 -7.77 -8.72
CA GLY A 28 10.96 -7.52 -8.55
C GLY A 28 11.78 -8.38 -9.50
N SER A 29 13.09 -8.48 -9.24
CA SER A 29 14.05 -9.26 -10.05
C SER A 29 13.71 -10.74 -10.14
N ASP A 30 13.17 -11.32 -9.08
CA ASP A 30 13.08 -12.78 -8.91
C ASP A 30 11.64 -13.31 -8.94
N GLY A 31 10.69 -12.42 -9.25
CA GLY A 31 9.30 -12.79 -9.42
C GLY A 31 8.35 -11.67 -9.07
N GLY A 32 7.08 -12.02 -8.92
CA GLY A 32 6.05 -11.06 -8.56
C GLY A 32 4.78 -11.72 -8.05
N VAL A 33 3.88 -10.89 -7.57
CA VAL A 33 2.56 -11.30 -7.09
C VAL A 33 1.47 -10.52 -7.83
N ALA A 34 0.35 -11.18 -8.09
CA ALA A 34 -0.89 -10.55 -8.48
C ALA A 34 -1.95 -10.87 -7.43
N LYS A 35 -2.60 -9.84 -6.87
CA LYS A 35 -3.70 -10.00 -5.92
C LYS A 35 -4.96 -9.35 -6.46
N GLY A 36 -6.07 -10.07 -6.41
CA GLY A 36 -7.38 -9.49 -6.69
C GLY A 36 -7.69 -8.42 -5.66
N LEU A 37 -8.24 -7.29 -6.12
CA LEU A 37 -8.63 -6.18 -5.27
C LEU A 37 -10.14 -6.09 -5.18
N SER A 38 -10.62 -5.71 -4.00
CA SER A 38 -12.03 -5.35 -3.82
C SER A 38 -12.33 -4.01 -4.53
N PRO A 39 -13.60 -3.66 -4.78
CA PRO A 39 -13.96 -2.31 -5.20
C PRO A 39 -13.47 -1.25 -4.19
N VAL A 40 -13.24 -0.01 -4.66
CA VAL A 40 -12.89 1.10 -3.77
C VAL A 40 -14.04 1.36 -2.80
N ARG A 41 -13.71 1.47 -1.51
CA ARG A 41 -14.65 1.84 -0.45
C ARG A 41 -14.34 3.25 0.02
N GLU A 42 -15.38 4.05 0.17
CA GLU A 42 -15.27 5.38 0.78
C GLU A 42 -14.83 5.22 2.23
N GLN A 43 -13.86 6.03 2.64
CA GLN A 43 -13.35 6.09 4.01
C GLN A 43 -13.72 7.44 4.61
N PRO A 44 -14.00 7.50 5.92
CA PRO A 44 -14.15 8.78 6.60
C PRO A 44 -12.89 9.64 6.43
N ASP A 45 -13.06 10.95 6.50
CA ASP A 45 -11.94 11.89 6.43
C ASP A 45 -10.87 11.56 7.49
N GLY A 46 -9.60 11.65 7.11
CA GLY A 46 -8.46 11.34 7.95
C GLY A 46 -8.30 9.85 8.31
N HIS A 47 -8.98 8.94 7.60
CA HIS A 47 -8.88 7.49 7.81
C HIS A 47 -8.35 6.73 6.59
N ILE A 48 -7.78 5.57 6.88
CA ILE A 48 -7.39 4.56 5.90
C ILE A 48 -7.86 3.19 6.39
N GLU A 49 -8.12 2.27 5.46
CA GLU A 49 -8.44 0.87 5.75
C GLU A 49 -7.70 -0.03 4.76
N VAL A 50 -7.30 -1.21 5.21
CA VAL A 50 -6.53 -2.17 4.39
C VAL A 50 -7.48 -3.10 3.63
N ASP A 51 -7.24 -3.25 2.33
CA ASP A 51 -7.92 -4.22 1.46
C ASP A 51 -7.12 -5.53 1.40
N THR A 52 -5.81 -5.42 1.16
CA THR A 52 -4.91 -6.59 1.13
C THR A 52 -3.47 -6.19 1.43
N LEU A 53 -2.70 -7.15 1.94
CA LEU A 53 -1.29 -7.03 2.30
C LEU A 53 -0.59 -8.37 2.09
N GLY A 54 0.74 -8.38 2.17
CA GLY A 54 1.53 -9.61 2.14
C GLY A 54 3.01 -9.37 1.91
N ALA A 55 3.78 -10.46 1.93
CA ALA A 55 5.23 -10.49 1.71
C ALA A 55 5.61 -11.59 0.70
N PRO A 56 5.38 -11.40 -0.62
CA PRO A 56 5.94 -12.29 -1.63
C PRO A 56 7.47 -12.27 -1.62
N GLY A 57 8.07 -13.40 -2.00
CA GLY A 57 9.53 -13.57 -2.04
C GLY A 57 10.04 -14.20 -0.75
N SER A 58 11.36 -14.19 -0.58
CA SER A 58 12.03 -14.68 0.62
C SER A 58 13.43 -14.09 0.72
N GLY A 59 13.94 -13.90 1.94
CA GLY A 59 15.30 -13.39 2.14
C GLY A 59 15.45 -11.96 1.61
N ASP A 60 16.47 -11.72 0.79
CA ASP A 60 16.76 -10.37 0.28
C ASP A 60 15.79 -9.90 -0.82
N GLU A 61 14.99 -10.82 -1.35
CA GLU A 61 14.02 -10.56 -2.43
C GLU A 61 12.59 -10.37 -1.91
N GLU A 62 12.40 -10.49 -0.58
CA GLU A 62 11.10 -10.30 0.06
C GLU A 62 10.64 -8.84 -0.04
N LEU A 63 9.40 -8.66 -0.48
CA LEU A 63 8.76 -7.35 -0.60
C LEU A 63 7.45 -7.34 0.16
N ASN A 64 7.37 -6.54 1.21
CA ASN A 64 6.10 -6.27 1.89
C ASN A 64 5.30 -5.27 1.08
N TYR A 65 4.00 -5.48 0.99
CA TYR A 65 3.08 -4.52 0.39
C TYR A 65 1.83 -4.36 1.24
N VAL A 66 1.21 -3.20 1.06
CA VAL A 66 -0.13 -2.89 1.54
C VAL A 66 -0.88 -2.16 0.45
N VAL A 67 -2.13 -2.57 0.27
CA VAL A 67 -3.10 -1.91 -0.59
C VAL A 67 -4.34 -1.64 0.26
N GLY A 68 -4.86 -0.42 0.17
CA GLY A 68 -6.04 -0.05 0.93
C GLY A 68 -6.76 1.15 0.34
N TRP A 69 -7.72 1.65 1.11
CA TRP A 69 -8.52 2.83 0.77
C TRP A 69 -8.10 4.00 1.65
N ALA A 70 -8.25 5.21 1.12
CA ALA A 70 -7.97 6.43 1.84
C ALA A 70 -9.16 7.39 1.78
N GLY A 71 -9.34 8.14 2.87
CA GLY A 71 -10.30 9.24 2.95
C GLY A 71 -10.03 10.28 1.85
N SER A 72 -11.08 10.99 1.44
CA SER A 72 -11.01 11.92 0.30
C SER A 72 -10.10 13.12 0.55
N ASP A 73 -9.85 13.44 1.82
CA ASP A 73 -8.98 14.51 2.31
C ASP A 73 -7.52 14.07 2.49
N VAL A 74 -7.21 12.78 2.34
CA VAL A 74 -5.84 12.25 2.52
C VAL A 74 -5.02 12.51 1.26
N GLU A 75 -4.08 13.45 1.35
CA GLU A 75 -3.20 13.86 0.24
C GLU A 75 -1.83 13.17 0.27
N GLY A 76 -1.51 12.47 1.34
CA GLY A 76 -0.24 11.75 1.46
C GLY A 76 -0.27 10.71 2.55
N ILE A 77 0.44 9.61 2.33
CA ILE A 77 0.63 8.55 3.31
C ILE A 77 2.11 8.19 3.30
N THR A 78 2.75 8.23 4.46
CA THR A 78 4.10 7.72 4.68
C THR A 78 4.01 6.49 5.56
N ALA A 79 4.38 5.32 5.03
CA ALA A 79 4.53 4.09 5.80
C ALA A 79 5.94 4.01 6.38
N ARG A 80 6.03 3.66 7.67
CA ARG A 80 7.27 3.38 8.38
C ARG A 80 7.18 2.03 9.04
N ASP A 81 7.93 1.06 8.54
CA ASP A 81 7.83 -0.33 8.95
C ASP A 81 9.19 -1.01 8.77
N HIS A 82 9.61 -1.82 9.75
CA HIS A 82 10.89 -2.57 9.70
C HIS A 82 12.12 -1.73 9.31
N GLY A 83 12.19 -0.47 9.77
CA GLY A 83 13.30 0.45 9.46
C GLY A 83 13.22 1.10 8.07
N HIS A 84 12.24 0.74 7.25
CA HIS A 84 11.96 1.36 5.98
C HIS A 84 10.97 2.51 6.13
N THR A 85 11.16 3.56 5.34
CA THR A 85 10.20 4.66 5.17
C THR A 85 9.86 4.75 3.69
N THR A 86 8.58 4.62 3.36
CA THR A 86 8.09 4.72 1.97
C THR A 86 6.90 5.65 1.89
N GLU A 87 6.85 6.46 0.84
CA GLU A 87 5.62 7.16 0.48
C GLU A 87 4.71 6.19 -0.28
N ALA A 88 3.41 6.27 0.00
CA ALA A 88 2.41 5.52 -0.73
C ALA A 88 2.02 6.28 -2.00
N THR A 89 1.63 5.54 -3.05
CA THR A 89 0.95 6.12 -4.20
C THR A 89 -0.54 6.16 -3.92
N ILE A 90 -1.16 7.33 -3.99
CA ILE A 90 -2.60 7.54 -3.80
C ILE A 90 -3.22 7.92 -5.14
N GLN A 91 -4.28 7.23 -5.53
CA GLN A 91 -5.05 7.53 -6.73
C GLN A 91 -6.47 6.99 -6.58
N ASP A 92 -7.47 7.80 -6.93
CA ASP A 92 -8.88 7.38 -7.00
C ASP A 92 -9.39 6.68 -5.71
N GLY A 93 -9.05 7.24 -4.54
CA GLY A 93 -9.44 6.72 -3.22
C GLY A 93 -8.70 5.44 -2.78
N ARG A 94 -7.71 5.00 -3.55
CA ARG A 94 -6.89 3.82 -3.26
C ARG A 94 -5.43 4.20 -3.03
N PHE A 95 -4.81 3.59 -2.03
CA PHE A 95 -3.37 3.73 -1.79
C PHE A 95 -2.63 2.41 -1.95
N THR A 96 -1.38 2.49 -2.40
CA THR A 96 -0.44 1.37 -2.47
C THR A 96 0.89 1.78 -1.87
N ALA A 97 1.50 0.90 -1.08
CA ALA A 97 2.88 1.06 -0.63
C ALA A 97 3.57 -0.30 -0.58
N TRP A 98 4.88 -0.30 -0.81
CA TRP A 98 5.70 -1.50 -0.68
C TRP A 98 7.12 -1.13 -0.23
N TRP A 99 7.78 -2.06 0.46
CA TRP A 99 9.15 -1.92 0.95
C TRP A 99 9.82 -3.31 1.03
N PRO A 100 11.15 -3.40 0.88
CA PRO A 100 11.86 -4.66 1.08
C PRO A 100 12.01 -5.00 2.57
N HIS A 101 12.35 -6.25 2.86
CA HIS A 101 12.76 -6.73 4.20
C HIS A 101 11.80 -6.35 5.34
N GLY A 102 10.49 -6.52 5.12
CA GLY A 102 9.50 -6.23 6.15
C GLY A 102 9.32 -7.39 7.14
N ASP A 103 8.09 -7.55 7.62
CA ASP A 103 7.68 -8.73 8.35
C ASP A 103 7.43 -9.91 7.37
N PRO A 104 8.01 -11.10 7.59
CA PRO A 104 7.91 -12.22 6.66
C PRO A 104 6.50 -12.82 6.56
N ASP A 105 5.65 -12.59 7.55
CA ASP A 105 4.23 -12.97 7.49
C ASP A 105 3.39 -11.88 6.80
N GLY A 106 4.02 -10.80 6.33
CA GLY A 106 3.41 -9.65 5.70
C GLY A 106 2.73 -8.69 6.67
N LEU A 107 2.86 -8.91 7.99
CA LEU A 107 2.17 -8.12 9.00
C LEU A 107 2.64 -6.66 9.02
N LEU A 108 1.71 -5.75 9.30
CA LEU A 108 2.00 -4.34 9.50
C LEU A 108 2.34 -4.12 10.97
N THR A 109 3.61 -3.88 11.31
CA THR A 109 4.05 -3.71 12.71
C THR A 109 4.37 -2.26 13.07
N GLY A 110 4.61 -1.44 12.04
CA GLY A 110 5.01 -0.05 12.15
C GLY A 110 3.85 0.95 12.17
N THR A 111 4.03 2.09 11.48
CA THR A 111 3.09 3.21 11.50
C THR A 111 2.86 3.80 10.12
N PHE A 112 1.69 4.43 9.96
CA PHE A 112 1.29 5.18 8.77
C PHE A 112 1.00 6.62 9.19
N THR A 113 1.77 7.57 8.67
CA THR A 113 1.50 8.99 8.85
C THR A 113 0.72 9.51 7.65
N LEU A 114 -0.50 9.97 7.90
CA LEU A 114 -1.38 10.61 6.93
C LEU A 114 -1.13 12.12 6.95
N ARG A 115 -1.05 12.72 5.76
CA ARG A 115 -1.10 14.16 5.55
C ARG A 115 -2.45 14.50 4.92
N LEU A 116 -3.18 15.41 5.55
CA LEU A 116 -4.52 15.81 5.14
C LEU A 116 -4.49 17.12 4.37
N ALA A 117 -5.55 17.39 3.59
CA ALA A 117 -5.69 18.58 2.75
C ALA A 117 -5.70 19.91 3.53
N ASP A 118 -6.07 19.88 4.81
CA ASP A 118 -5.98 21.04 5.71
C ASP A 118 -4.54 21.30 6.22
N GLY A 119 -3.58 20.47 5.80
CA GLY A 119 -2.17 20.52 6.19
C GLY A 119 -1.87 19.81 7.52
N SER A 120 -2.88 19.28 8.22
CA SER A 120 -2.67 18.50 9.43
C SER A 120 -2.15 17.10 9.13
N THR A 121 -1.66 16.43 10.17
CA THR A 121 -1.17 15.05 10.07
C THR A 121 -1.72 14.18 11.18
N HIS A 122 -2.07 12.94 10.85
CA HIS A 122 -2.50 11.91 11.79
C HIS A 122 -1.63 10.67 11.61
N THR A 123 -1.21 10.03 12.70
CA THR A 123 -0.48 8.75 12.64
C THR A 123 -1.34 7.61 13.14
N VAL A 124 -1.43 6.55 12.33
CA VAL A 124 -2.13 5.30 12.64
C VAL A 124 -1.09 4.18 12.84
N LYS A 125 -1.34 3.26 13.76
CA LYS A 125 -0.49 2.08 13.97
C LYS A 125 -0.89 0.98 13.00
N GLY A 126 0.09 0.36 12.34
CA GLY A 126 -0.10 -0.76 11.42
C GLY A 126 -0.97 -1.88 11.99
N PRO A 127 -0.71 -2.38 13.21
CA PRO A 127 -1.54 -3.43 13.80
C PRO A 127 -3.02 -3.05 13.98
N GLY A 128 -3.30 -1.76 14.16
CA GLY A 128 -4.68 -1.27 14.28
C GLY A 128 -5.46 -1.25 12.97
N LEU A 129 -4.80 -1.53 11.84
CA LEU A 129 -5.42 -1.60 10.51
C LEU A 129 -5.83 -3.02 10.11
N LEU A 130 -5.49 -4.04 10.92
CA LEU A 130 -5.67 -5.45 10.60
C LEU A 130 -6.94 -6.08 11.17
N GLY A 131 -7.73 -5.32 11.94
CA GLY A 131 -8.93 -5.79 12.64
C GLY A 131 -8.66 -6.32 14.04
#